data_AF-A0A0F9AZM5-F1
#
_entry.id   AF-A0A0F9AZM5-F1
#
_cell.length_a   1.000
_cell.length_b   1.000
_cell.length_c   1.000
_cell.angle_alpha   90.00
_cell.angle_beta   90.00
_cell.angle_gamma   90.00
#
_symmetry.space_group_name_H-M   'P 1'
#
loop_
_entity.id
_entity.type
_entity.pdbx_description
1 polymer ?
#
loop_
_entity_poly.entity_id
_entity_poly.type
_entity_poly.pdbx_seq_one_letter_code
_entity_poly.pdbx_strand_id
1 'polypeptide(L)' 'MNDHELKKEAERLGWTIEYLKIHLAKEERIEKVFDKLKDGEKIDK' A
#
# COMPACT_ATOMS: atom_id res chain seq x y z
N MET A 1 4.38 -1.18 -10.07
CA MET A 1 4.08 0.12 -10.71
C MET A 1 5.37 0.68 -11.26
N ASN A 2 5.43 1.03 -12.54
CA ASN A 2 6.59 1.69 -13.12
C ASN A 2 6.56 3.20 -12.84
N ASP A 3 7.67 3.91 -13.10
CA ASP A 3 7.79 5.35 -12.84
C ASP A 3 6.79 6.22 -13.64
N HIS A 4 6.36 5.77 -14.82
CA HIS A 4 5.40 6.48 -15.66
C HIS A 4 3.98 6.39 -15.07
N GLU A 5 3.58 5.21 -14.62
CA GLU A 5 2.32 4.98 -13.91
C GLU A 5 2.28 5.75 -12.59
N LEU A 6 3.40 5.78 -11.86
CA LEU A 6 3.56 6.56 -10.63
C LEU A 6 3.31 8.04 -10.84
N LYS A 7 3.86 8.62 -11.90
CA LYS A 7 3.64 10.03 -12.25
C LYS A 7 2.19 10.31 -12.60
N LYS A 8 1.60 9.51 -13.48
CA LYS A 8 0.22 9.68 -13.91
C LYS A 8 -0.76 9.58 -12.74
N GLU A 9 -0.52 8.66 -11.83
CA GLU A 9 -1.36 8.47 -10.65
C GLU A 9 -1.18 9.59 -9.63
N ALA A 10 0.06 10.05 -9.41
CA ALA A 10 0.34 11.21 -8.57
C ALA A 10 -0.35 12.47 -9.10
N GLU A 11 -0.28 12.73 -10.41
CA GLU A 11 -0.97 13.84 -11.07
C GLU A 11 -2.50 13.74 -10.91
N ARG A 12 -3.07 12.56 -11.15
CA ARG A 12 -4.52 12.29 -11.01
C ARG A 12 -5.03 12.59 -9.59
N LEU A 13 -4.22 12.27 -8.58
CA LEU A 13 -4.56 12.47 -7.17
C LEU A 13 -4.18 13.87 -6.65
N GLY A 14 -3.47 14.68 -7.45
CA GLY A 14 -2.92 15.96 -6.99
C GLY A 14 -1.84 15.79 -5.92
N TRP A 15 -1.12 14.66 -5.94
CA TRP A 15 -0.09 14.32 -4.97
C TRP A 15 1.31 14.48 -5.56
N THR A 16 2.30 14.63 -4.67
CA THR A 16 3.69 14.44 -5.07
C THR A 16 3.98 12.95 -5.26
N ILE A 17 4.88 12.63 -6.18
CA ILE A 17 5.34 11.25 -6.40
C ILE A 17 5.90 10.65 -5.10
N GLU A 18 6.62 11.45 -4.32
CA GLU A 18 7.18 11.04 -3.04
C GLU A 18 6.09 10.67 -2.03
N TYR A 19 5.05 11.49 -1.91
CA TYR A 19 3.93 11.19 -1.02
C TYR A 19 3.21 9.91 -1.44
N LEU A 20 2.97 9.73 -2.75
CA LEU A 20 2.35 8.50 -3.28
C LEU A 20 3.20 7.27 -2.96
N LYS A 21 4.53 7.34 -3.10
CA LYS A 21 5.44 6.24 -2.72
C LYS A 21 5.35 5.90 -1.24
N ILE A 22 5.35 6.91 -0.37
CA ILE A 22 5.24 6.73 1.08
C ILE A 22 3.88 6.11 1.45
N HIS A 23 2.81 6.57 0.81
CA HIS A 23 1.46 6.05 1.04
C HIS A 23 1.34 4.57 0.63
N LEU A 24 1.81 4.20 -0.57
CA LEU A 24 1.79 2.81 -1.02
C LEU A 24 2.58 1.87 -0.10
N ALA A 25 3.74 2.32 0.40
CA ALA A 25 4.52 1.53 1.35
C ALA A 25 3.79 1.35 2.70
N LYS A 26 3.00 2.34 3.14
CA LYS A 26 2.16 2.22 4.34
C LYS A 26 1.01 1.22 4.11
N GLU A 27 0.32 1.30 2.99
CA GLU A 27 -0.76 0.37 2.64
C GLU A 27 -0.26 -1.07 2.57
N GLU A 28 0.89 -1.33 1.91
CA GLU A 28 1.50 -2.66 1.85
C GLU A 28 1.82 -3.21 3.24
N ARG A 29 2.31 -2.35 4.15
CA ARG A 29 2.58 -2.73 5.53
C ARG A 29 1.29 -3.07 6.29
N ILE A 30 0.21 -2.32 6.06
CA ILE A 30 -1.09 -2.55 6.66
C ILE A 30 -1.66 -3.89 6.19
N GLU A 31 -1.63 -4.17 4.89
CA GLU A 31 -2.06 -5.46 4.32
C GLU A 31 -1.31 -6.63 4.97
N LYS A 32 0.03 -6.54 5.07
CA LYS A 32 0.85 -7.55 5.76
C LYS A 32 0.46 -7.78 7.21
N VAL A 33 0.02 -6.74 7.92
CA VAL A 33 -0.46 -6.87 9.31
C VAL A 33 -1.83 -7.54 9.33
N PHE A 34 -2.74 -7.15 8.45
CA PHE A 34 -4.06 -7.79 8.35
C PHE A 34 -3.98 -9.26 7.96
N ASP A 35 -3.09 -9.63 7.04
CA ASP A 35 -2.89 -11.03 6.66
C ASP A 35 -2.40 -11.87 7.85
N LYS A 36 -1.44 -11.34 8.63
CA LYS A 36 -0.99 -12.01 9.86
C LYS A 36 -2.10 -12.17 10.90
N LEU A 37 -2.97 -11.17 11.05
CA LEU A 37 -4.10 -11.25 11.97
C LEU A 37 -5.11 -12.31 11.51
N LYS A 38 -5.44 -12.35 10.21
CA LYS A 38 -6.34 -13.38 9.64
C LYS A 38 -5.77 -14.79 9.76
N ASP A 39 -4.46 -14.95 9.58
CA ASP A 39 -3.83 -16.26 9.72
C ASP A 39 -3.67 -16.67 11.19
N GLY A 40 -3.47 -15.72 12.10
CA GLY A 40 -3.56 -15.97 13.54
C GLY A 40 -4.96 -16.42 13.98
N GLU A 41 -6.01 -15.81 13.43
CA GLU A 41 -7.41 -16.19 13.70
C GLU A 41 -7.78 -17.60 13.22
N LYS A 42 -7.04 -18.16 12.24
CA LYS A 42 -7.25 -19.54 11.76
C LYS A 42 -6.61 -20.61 12.65
N ILE A 43 -5.62 -20.26 13.47
CA ILE A 43 -4.94 -21.23 14.35
C ILE A 43 -5.77 -21.49 15.63
N ASP A 44 -6.62 -20.55 16.01
CA ASP A 44 -7.51 -20.64 17.18
C ASP A 44 -8.89 -21.28 16.89
N LYS A 45 -9.06 -21.97 15.75
CA LYS A 45 -10.31 -22.70 15.39
C LYS A 45 -10.17 -24.21 15.41
#